data_AF-A0A562KM72-F1
#
_entry.id   AF-A0A562KM72-F1
#
_cell.length_a   1.000
_cell.length_b   1.000
_cell.length_c   1.000
_cell.angle_alpha   90.00
_cell.angle_beta   90.00
_cell.angle_gamma   90.00
#
_symmetry.space_group_name_H-M   'P 1'
#
loop_
_entity.id
_entity.type
_entity.pdbx_description
1 polymer ?
#
loop_
_entity_poly.entity_id
_entity_poly.type
_entity_poly.pdbx_seq_one_letter_code
_entity_poly.pdbx_strand_id
1 'polypeptide(L)'
;MKVFLYSLSLLVLTLISCESENQQLEAQKVAQKNEAVFKNISKMWQFNFPNARPEVNVTLNKWNEWRQFEIEMLQKPQSTLSAFQMKTRNLSSKADTLAITIPLEYNKPQILSRITTLNTKLKSLETFMNLRVIPEQRIAKLIPEINEEIKGLYKQWDEIIIKKAIPKEIGEELMLQALDTTRNANPDEMRKKMEISDKIK
;
A
#
# COMPACT_ATOMS: atom_id res chain seq x y z
N MET A 1 41.96 -37.15 46.40
CA MET A 1 41.25 -35.90 46.03
C MET A 1 41.53 -35.42 44.60
N LYS A 2 42.78 -35.46 44.09
CA LYS A 2 43.10 -35.02 42.70
C LYS A 2 42.38 -35.83 41.59
N VAL A 3 42.28 -37.16 41.71
CA VAL A 3 41.62 -38.03 40.71
C VAL A 3 40.10 -37.79 40.63
N PHE A 4 39.47 -37.50 41.77
CA PHE A 4 38.03 -37.19 41.85
C PHE A 4 37.69 -35.85 41.21
N LEU A 5 38.59 -34.85 41.34
CA LEU A 5 38.46 -33.55 40.68
C LEU A 5 38.61 -33.66 39.14
N TYR A 6 39.52 -34.51 38.65
CA TYR A 6 39.64 -34.76 37.20
C TYR A 6 38.46 -35.54 36.62
N SER A 7 37.91 -36.51 37.37
CA SER A 7 36.72 -37.25 36.99
C SER A 7 35.46 -36.38 36.94
N LEU A 8 35.31 -35.43 37.89
CA LEU A 8 34.20 -34.49 37.91
C LEU A 8 34.30 -33.46 36.77
N SER A 9 35.51 -33.02 36.42
CA SER A 9 35.75 -32.11 35.29
C SER A 9 35.40 -32.74 33.93
N LEU A 10 35.70 -34.04 33.75
CA LEU A 10 35.39 -34.78 32.53
C LEU A 10 33.87 -34.98 32.33
N LEU A 11 33.10 -35.11 33.42
CA LEU A 11 31.65 -35.28 33.39
C LEU A 11 30.91 -33.97 32.98
N VAL A 12 31.44 -32.81 33.37
CA VAL A 12 30.87 -31.50 33.01
C VAL A 12 31.08 -31.20 31.51
N LEU A 13 32.19 -31.63 30.92
CA LEU A 13 32.48 -31.47 29.49
C LEU A 13 31.51 -32.26 28.59
N THR A 14 31.01 -33.41 29.04
CA THR A 14 30.05 -34.22 28.26
C THR A 14 28.62 -33.67 28.27
N LEU A 15 28.25 -32.87 29.27
CA LEU A 15 26.90 -32.30 29.37
C LEU A 15 26.72 -31.07 28.44
N ILE A 16 27.80 -30.36 28.11
CA ILE A 16 27.76 -29.17 27.24
C ILE A 16 27.72 -29.58 25.75
N SER A 17 28.19 -30.78 25.40
CA SER A 17 28.35 -31.20 24.00
C SER A 17 27.05 -31.72 23.34
N CYS A 18 26.00 -32.01 24.10
CA CYS A 18 24.77 -32.61 23.57
C CYS A 18 23.70 -31.58 23.14
N GLU A 19 23.87 -30.31 23.52
CA GLU A 19 22.91 -29.23 23.22
C GLU A 19 23.28 -28.41 21.97
N SER A 20 24.58 -28.31 21.67
CA SER A 20 25.11 -27.49 20.56
C SER A 20 24.78 -28.06 19.17
N GLU A 21 24.79 -29.38 18.99
CA GLU A 21 24.55 -30.03 17.70
C GLU A 21 23.08 -29.89 17.25
N ASN A 22 22.14 -30.03 18.19
CA ASN A 22 20.71 -29.84 17.95
C ASN A 22 20.39 -28.37 17.59
N GLN A 23 20.99 -27.41 18.30
CA GLN A 23 20.82 -25.98 18.01
C GLN A 23 21.40 -25.59 16.63
N GLN A 24 22.54 -26.15 16.24
CA GLN A 24 23.13 -25.91 14.92
C GLN A 24 22.26 -26.46 13.79
N LEU A 25 21.70 -27.67 13.96
CA LEU A 25 20.80 -28.27 12.98
C LEU A 25 19.49 -27.47 12.82
N GLU A 26 18.91 -26.98 13.92
CA GLU A 26 17.73 -26.11 13.87
C GLU A 26 18.03 -24.77 13.21
N ALA A 27 19.16 -24.13 13.54
CA ALA A 27 19.60 -22.89 12.91
C ALA A 27 19.78 -23.06 11.39
N GLN A 28 20.36 -24.17 10.95
CA GLN A 28 20.53 -24.48 9.53
C GLN A 28 19.19 -24.69 8.82
N LYS A 29 18.25 -25.41 9.44
CA LYS A 29 16.89 -25.59 8.89
C LYS A 29 16.14 -24.26 8.78
N VAL A 30 16.29 -23.36 9.75
CA VAL A 30 15.70 -22.01 9.72
C VAL A 30 16.33 -21.18 8.60
N ALA A 31 17.65 -21.23 8.44
CA ALA A 31 18.35 -20.53 7.37
C ALA A 31 17.88 -20.97 5.98
N GLN A 32 17.78 -22.27 5.73
CA GLN A 32 17.29 -22.83 4.46
C GLN A 32 15.84 -22.40 4.16
N LYS A 33 14.96 -22.40 5.18
CA LYS A 33 13.59 -21.91 5.03
C LYS A 33 13.55 -20.43 4.69
N ASN A 34 14.36 -19.61 5.35
CA ASN A 34 14.43 -18.18 5.09
C ASN A 34 14.96 -17.88 3.67
N GLU A 35 15.91 -18.68 3.17
CA GLU A 35 16.41 -18.57 1.80
C GLU A 35 15.33 -18.89 0.76
N ALA A 36 14.58 -19.97 0.96
CA ALA A 36 13.47 -20.34 0.08
C ALA A 36 12.40 -19.24 0.04
N VAL A 37 12.00 -18.75 1.22
CA VAL A 37 11.06 -17.64 1.38
C VAL A 37 11.57 -16.37 0.68
N PHE A 38 12.84 -16.01 0.88
CA PHE A 38 13.46 -14.87 0.22
C PHE A 38 13.40 -15.00 -1.30
N LYS A 39 13.77 -16.16 -1.85
CA LYS A 39 13.78 -16.40 -3.30
C LYS A 39 12.38 -16.25 -3.88
N ASN A 40 11.36 -16.78 -3.21
CA ASN A 40 9.98 -16.70 -3.66
C ASN A 40 9.45 -15.27 -3.57
N ILE A 41 9.63 -14.57 -2.45
CA ILE A 41 9.22 -13.16 -2.31
C ILE A 41 9.92 -12.30 -3.35
N SER A 42 11.23 -12.47 -3.51
CA SER A 42 12.03 -11.77 -4.50
C SER A 42 11.47 -11.98 -5.92
N LYS A 43 11.10 -13.20 -6.29
CA LYS A 43 10.48 -13.48 -7.59
C LYS A 43 9.14 -12.78 -7.77
N MET A 44 8.32 -12.75 -6.72
CA MET A 44 6.97 -12.18 -6.76
C MET A 44 6.95 -10.65 -6.67
N TRP A 45 8.03 -10.01 -6.20
CA TRP A 45 8.14 -8.57 -6.01
C TRP A 45 8.18 -7.80 -7.34
N GLN A 46 7.02 -7.67 -7.96
CA GLN A 46 6.80 -7.04 -9.25
C GLN A 46 5.62 -6.08 -9.17
N PHE A 47 5.92 -4.79 -9.18
CA PHE A 47 4.92 -3.72 -9.16
C PHE A 47 4.93 -2.96 -10.47
N ASN A 48 3.74 -2.69 -11.00
CA ASN A 48 3.55 -2.10 -12.32
C ASN A 48 2.76 -0.80 -12.21
N PHE A 49 3.37 0.29 -12.68
CA PHE A 49 2.72 1.60 -12.80
C PHE A 49 2.35 1.84 -14.26
N PRO A 50 1.05 2.00 -14.59
CA PRO A 50 0.63 2.30 -15.96
C PRO A 50 1.11 3.67 -16.44
N ASN A 51 1.13 3.85 -17.76
CA ASN A 51 1.26 5.20 -18.32
C ASN A 51 -0.10 5.92 -18.23
N ALA A 52 -0.12 7.10 -17.61
CA ALA A 52 -1.29 7.97 -17.59
C ALA A 52 -1.33 8.90 -18.81
N ARG A 53 -2.44 9.62 -18.99
CA ARG A 53 -2.49 10.76 -19.91
C ARG A 53 -1.45 11.83 -19.56
N PRO A 54 -0.94 12.62 -20.53
CA PRO A 54 0.06 13.65 -20.27
C PRO A 54 -0.33 14.64 -19.17
N GLU A 55 -1.59 15.05 -19.14
CA GLU A 55 -2.13 15.98 -18.13
C GLU A 55 -2.08 15.37 -16.73
N VAL A 56 -2.39 14.08 -16.60
CA VAL A 56 -2.28 13.35 -15.34
C VAL A 56 -0.82 13.25 -14.92
N ASN A 57 0.08 12.89 -15.83
CA ASN A 57 1.51 12.79 -15.54
C ASN A 57 2.10 14.12 -15.06
N VAL A 58 1.65 15.28 -15.60
CA VAL A 58 2.10 16.60 -15.11
C VAL A 58 1.77 16.77 -13.62
N THR A 59 0.57 16.40 -13.20
CA THR A 59 0.17 16.49 -11.79
C THR A 59 0.89 15.46 -10.93
N LEU A 60 0.96 14.20 -11.36
CA LEU A 60 1.66 13.13 -10.62
C LEU A 60 3.16 13.41 -10.46
N ASN A 61 3.81 14.00 -11.46
CA ASN A 61 5.23 14.36 -11.38
C ASN A 61 5.52 15.52 -10.43
N LYS A 62 4.54 16.40 -10.19
CA LYS A 62 4.64 17.48 -9.20
C LYS A 62 4.29 17.01 -7.79
N TRP A 63 3.55 15.91 -7.67
CA TRP A 63 3.18 15.33 -6.38
C TRP A 63 4.33 14.51 -5.80
N ASN A 64 5.15 15.16 -4.97
CA ASN A 64 6.38 14.57 -4.43
C ASN A 64 6.14 13.27 -3.65
N GLU A 65 5.08 13.20 -2.83
CA GLU A 65 4.76 12.02 -2.02
C GLU A 65 4.44 10.81 -2.91
N TRP A 66 3.67 11.01 -3.98
CA TRP A 66 3.41 9.97 -4.97
C TRP A 66 4.69 9.51 -5.66
N ARG A 67 5.55 10.44 -6.09
CA ARG A 67 6.83 10.10 -6.73
C ARG A 67 7.75 9.30 -5.82
N GLN A 68 7.85 9.70 -4.55
CA GLN A 68 8.65 8.96 -3.58
C GLN A 68 8.06 7.58 -3.30
N PHE A 69 6.74 7.47 -3.24
CA PHE A 69 6.04 6.19 -3.10
C PHE A 69 6.30 5.25 -4.29
N GLU A 70 6.17 5.77 -5.51
CA GLU A 70 6.41 5.03 -6.75
C GLU A 70 7.87 4.54 -6.84
N ILE A 71 8.83 5.43 -6.60
CA ILE A 71 10.27 5.08 -6.59
C ILE A 71 10.55 4.01 -5.54
N GLU A 72 10.02 4.17 -4.33
CA GLU A 72 10.17 3.17 -3.28
C GLU A 72 9.64 1.82 -3.77
N MET A 73 8.45 1.78 -4.37
CA MET A 73 7.81 0.53 -4.77
C MET A 73 8.55 -0.18 -5.91
N LEU A 74 9.08 0.57 -6.89
CA LEU A 74 9.84 0.04 -8.02
C LEU A 74 11.23 -0.49 -7.63
N GLN A 75 11.83 0.05 -6.57
CA GLN A 75 13.14 -0.38 -6.12
C GLN A 75 13.07 -1.71 -5.36
N LYS A 76 13.37 -2.80 -6.05
CA LYS A 76 13.44 -4.13 -5.44
C LYS A 76 14.65 -4.28 -4.49
N PRO A 77 14.45 -4.75 -3.23
CA PRO A 77 15.54 -5.13 -2.34
C PRO A 77 16.39 -6.28 -2.90
N GLN A 78 17.71 -6.20 -2.76
CA GLN A 78 18.64 -7.16 -3.40
C GLN A 78 19.21 -8.23 -2.47
N SER A 79 19.16 -8.05 -1.15
CA SER A 79 20.11 -8.74 -0.26
C SER A 79 19.50 -9.65 0.80
N THR A 80 18.46 -9.23 1.54
CA THR A 80 17.96 -10.01 2.69
C THR A 80 16.45 -9.91 2.88
N LEU A 81 15.88 -10.88 3.60
CA LEU A 81 14.47 -10.83 4.02
C LEU A 81 14.18 -9.59 4.90
N SER A 82 15.12 -9.21 5.76
CA SER A 82 15.02 -7.98 6.56
C SER A 82 14.98 -6.72 5.70
N ALA A 83 15.68 -6.70 4.56
CA ALA A 83 15.56 -5.59 3.61
C ALA A 83 14.14 -5.48 3.03
N PHE A 84 13.48 -6.61 2.72
CA PHE A 84 12.07 -6.60 2.33
C PHE A 84 11.14 -6.16 3.47
N GLN A 85 11.40 -6.55 4.71
CA GLN A 85 10.63 -6.10 5.88
C GLN A 85 10.70 -4.58 6.04
N MET A 86 11.91 -4.02 6.04
CA MET A 86 12.11 -2.56 6.08
C MET A 86 11.43 -1.87 4.90
N LYS A 87 11.54 -2.45 3.71
CA LYS A 87 10.88 -1.95 2.49
C LYS A 87 9.38 -1.82 2.66
N THR A 88 8.73 -2.86 3.17
CA THR A 88 7.27 -2.90 3.33
C THR A 88 6.78 -1.89 4.36
N ARG A 89 7.56 -1.69 5.43
CA ARG A 89 7.30 -0.64 6.44
C ARG A 89 7.44 0.76 5.85
N ASN A 90 8.49 1.02 5.07
CA ASN A 90 8.68 2.30 4.40
C ASN A 90 7.55 2.58 3.40
N LEU A 91 7.12 1.58 2.64
CA LEU A 91 6.00 1.70 1.71
C LEU A 91 4.68 2.01 2.40
N SER A 92 4.38 1.30 3.49
CA SER A 92 3.19 1.53 4.33
C SER A 92 3.16 2.96 4.88
N SER A 93 4.28 3.43 5.43
CA SER A 93 4.43 4.81 5.92
C SER A 93 4.27 5.87 4.82
N LYS A 94 4.85 5.65 3.63
CA LYS A 94 4.64 6.55 2.48
C LYS A 94 3.19 6.52 1.99
N ALA A 95 2.52 5.38 2.03
CA ALA A 95 1.12 5.27 1.63
C ALA A 95 0.17 6.02 2.56
N ASP A 96 0.50 6.11 3.85
CA ASP A 96 -0.26 6.90 4.84
C ASP A 96 -0.33 8.39 4.47
N THR A 97 0.71 8.94 3.82
CA THR A 97 0.74 10.36 3.44
C THR A 97 -0.03 10.66 2.16
N LEU A 98 -0.34 9.67 1.33
CA LEU A 98 -0.97 9.90 0.04
C LEU A 98 -2.39 10.46 0.15
N ALA A 99 -3.18 9.99 1.12
CA ALA A 99 -4.55 10.46 1.30
C ALA A 99 -4.62 11.92 1.77
N ILE A 100 -3.62 12.38 2.51
CA ILE A 100 -3.58 13.74 3.08
C ILE A 100 -2.89 14.76 2.17
N THR A 101 -2.01 14.30 1.26
CA THR A 101 -1.26 15.17 0.33
C THR A 101 -1.82 15.17 -1.08
N ILE A 102 -2.96 14.50 -1.31
CA ILE A 102 -3.57 14.38 -2.61
C ILE A 102 -3.83 15.77 -3.24
N PRO A 103 -3.46 15.99 -4.52
CA PRO A 103 -3.76 17.24 -5.21
C PRO A 103 -5.26 17.53 -5.23
N LEU A 104 -5.63 18.81 -5.09
CA LEU A 104 -7.03 19.26 -5.01
C LEU A 104 -7.89 18.78 -6.19
N GLU A 105 -7.32 18.74 -7.40
CA GLU A 105 -7.99 18.25 -8.61
C GLU A 105 -8.47 16.79 -8.48
N TYR A 106 -7.72 15.98 -7.74
CA TYR A 106 -7.97 14.55 -7.55
C TYR A 106 -8.55 14.23 -6.17
N ASN A 107 -8.76 15.22 -5.31
CA ASN A 107 -9.38 15.06 -4.00
C ASN A 107 -10.89 14.80 -4.14
N LYS A 108 -11.22 13.58 -4.58
CA LYS A 108 -12.57 13.08 -4.81
C LYS A 108 -12.78 11.81 -3.97
N PRO A 109 -13.99 11.57 -3.43
CA PRO A 109 -14.27 10.40 -2.60
C PRO A 109 -13.86 9.06 -3.26
N GLN A 110 -14.02 8.95 -4.57
CA GLN A 110 -13.69 7.74 -5.32
C GLN A 110 -12.18 7.43 -5.29
N ILE A 111 -11.34 8.46 -5.41
CA ILE A 111 -9.88 8.31 -5.39
C ILE A 111 -9.40 8.06 -3.97
N LEU A 112 -9.92 8.81 -3.00
CA LEU A 112 -9.60 8.60 -1.58
C LEU A 112 -9.89 7.16 -1.16
N SER A 113 -11.05 6.62 -1.52
CA SER A 113 -11.41 5.22 -1.24
C SER A 113 -10.40 4.23 -1.82
N ARG A 114 -9.93 4.45 -3.05
CA ARG A 114 -8.89 3.59 -3.66
C ARG A 114 -7.54 3.74 -2.99
N ILE A 115 -7.11 4.96 -2.65
CA ILE A 115 -5.87 5.19 -1.91
C ILE A 115 -5.92 4.48 -0.55
N THR A 116 -7.04 4.56 0.18
CA THR A 116 -7.23 3.84 1.45
C THR A 116 -7.19 2.32 1.27
N THR A 117 -7.76 1.81 0.17
CA THR A 117 -7.74 0.38 -0.14
C THR A 117 -6.32 -0.10 -0.46
N LEU A 118 -5.59 0.66 -1.29
CA LEU A 118 -4.17 0.44 -1.58
C LEU A 118 -3.34 0.43 -0.30
N ASN A 119 -3.51 1.44 0.56
CA ASN A 119 -2.82 1.54 1.84
C ASN A 119 -3.12 0.34 2.74
N THR A 120 -4.38 -0.08 2.84
CA THR A 120 -4.77 -1.28 3.61
C THR A 120 -4.09 -2.55 3.11
N LYS A 121 -3.98 -2.71 1.79
CA LYS A 121 -3.25 -3.83 1.18
C LYS A 121 -1.75 -3.77 1.50
N LEU A 122 -1.15 -2.59 1.48
CA LEU A 122 0.26 -2.41 1.86
C LEU A 122 0.52 -2.69 3.34
N LYS A 123 -0.38 -2.29 4.24
CA LYS A 123 -0.32 -2.63 5.67
C LYS A 123 -0.47 -4.13 5.90
N SER A 124 -1.32 -4.79 5.11
CA SER A 124 -1.44 -6.26 5.14
C SER A 124 -0.15 -6.93 4.68
N LEU A 125 0.50 -6.38 3.64
CA LEU A 125 1.79 -6.88 3.14
C LEU A 125 2.87 -6.72 4.22
N GLU A 126 2.99 -5.54 4.82
CA GLU A 126 3.87 -5.28 5.96
C GLU A 126 3.61 -6.28 7.10
N THR A 127 2.35 -6.48 7.47
CA THR A 127 1.98 -7.41 8.54
C THR A 127 2.46 -8.83 8.24
N PHE A 128 2.17 -9.36 7.04
CA PHE A 128 2.57 -10.72 6.66
C PHE A 128 4.09 -10.89 6.57
N MET A 129 4.79 -9.87 6.11
CA MET A 129 6.26 -9.87 5.98
C MET A 129 6.98 -9.88 7.34
N ASN A 130 6.34 -9.37 8.39
CA ASN A 130 6.88 -9.31 9.74
C ASN A 130 6.45 -10.49 10.65
N LEU A 131 5.70 -11.48 10.13
CA LEU A 131 5.37 -12.68 10.88
C LEU A 131 6.59 -13.61 11.03
N ARG A 132 6.67 -14.33 12.16
CA ARG A 132 7.71 -15.34 12.41
C ARG A 132 7.74 -16.43 11.33
N VAL A 133 6.57 -16.81 10.82
CA VAL A 133 6.42 -17.70 9.67
C VAL A 133 5.69 -16.91 8.60
N ILE A 134 6.39 -16.59 7.52
CA ILE A 134 5.87 -15.72 6.47
C ILE A 134 4.90 -16.50 5.56
N PRO A 135 3.64 -16.07 5.42
CA PRO A 135 2.65 -16.77 4.60
C PRO A 135 2.80 -16.38 3.12
N GLU A 136 3.73 -17.03 2.43
CA GLU A 136 4.09 -16.73 1.04
C GLU A 136 2.89 -16.70 0.08
N GLN A 137 1.93 -17.61 0.25
CA GLN A 137 0.72 -17.67 -0.59
C GLN A 137 -0.18 -16.44 -0.42
N ARG A 138 -0.22 -15.84 0.78
CA ARG A 138 -1.00 -14.61 1.00
C ARG A 138 -0.31 -13.43 0.33
N ILE A 139 1.02 -13.35 0.43
CA ILE A 139 1.82 -12.34 -0.27
C ILE A 139 1.66 -12.47 -1.78
N ALA A 140 1.68 -13.71 -2.30
CA ALA A 140 1.50 -14.01 -3.72
C ALA A 140 0.16 -13.50 -4.29
N LYS A 141 -0.90 -13.52 -3.48
CA LYS A 141 -2.22 -12.97 -3.83
C LYS A 141 -2.26 -11.45 -3.73
N LEU A 142 -1.60 -10.91 -2.71
CA LEU A 142 -1.65 -9.49 -2.37
C LEU A 142 -0.91 -8.60 -3.37
N ILE A 143 0.20 -9.05 -3.95
CA ILE A 143 0.96 -8.25 -4.93
C ILE A 143 0.12 -7.95 -6.20
N PRO A 144 -0.51 -8.93 -6.86
CA PRO A 144 -1.46 -8.64 -7.95
C PRO A 144 -2.60 -7.72 -7.54
N GLU A 145 -3.16 -7.91 -6.34
CA GLU A 145 -4.22 -7.06 -5.82
C GLU A 145 -3.79 -5.61 -5.62
N ILE A 146 -2.53 -5.36 -5.25
CA ILE A 146 -1.94 -4.03 -5.16
C ILE A 146 -1.80 -3.42 -6.56
N ASN A 147 -1.30 -4.18 -7.53
CA ASN A 147 -1.17 -3.73 -8.93
C ASN A 147 -2.53 -3.34 -9.53
N GLU A 148 -3.60 -4.07 -9.23
CA GLU A 148 -4.95 -3.71 -9.68
C GLU A 148 -5.47 -2.43 -9.02
N GLU A 149 -5.14 -2.15 -7.75
CA GLU A 149 -5.48 -0.84 -7.16
C GLU A 149 -4.72 0.32 -7.80
N ILE A 150 -3.41 0.14 -8.04
CA ILE A 150 -2.60 1.14 -8.74
C ILE A 150 -3.21 1.40 -10.11
N LYS A 151 -3.48 0.36 -10.90
CA LYS A 151 -4.16 0.49 -12.19
C LYS A 151 -5.52 1.19 -12.08
N GLY A 152 -6.29 0.88 -11.05
CA GLY A 152 -7.57 1.52 -10.77
C GLY A 152 -7.44 3.03 -10.49
N LEU A 153 -6.40 3.44 -9.76
CA LEU A 153 -6.10 4.86 -9.52
C LEU A 153 -5.80 5.61 -10.82
N TYR A 154 -4.93 5.05 -11.68
CA TYR A 154 -4.60 5.67 -12.96
C TYR A 154 -5.83 5.84 -13.86
N LYS A 155 -6.69 4.82 -13.93
CA LYS A 155 -7.96 4.92 -14.65
C LYS A 155 -8.84 6.04 -14.12
N GLN A 156 -8.97 6.17 -12.79
CA GLN A 156 -9.78 7.24 -12.20
C GLN A 156 -9.22 8.63 -12.45
N TRP A 157 -7.90 8.80 -12.40
CA TRP A 157 -7.27 10.08 -12.75
C TRP A 157 -7.53 10.44 -14.21
N ASP A 158 -7.36 9.49 -15.14
CA ASP A 158 -7.67 9.70 -16.55
C ASP A 158 -9.16 10.02 -16.78
N GLU A 159 -10.07 9.32 -16.09
CA GLU A 159 -11.51 9.58 -16.16
C GLU A 159 -11.88 11.00 -15.73
N ILE A 160 -11.21 11.56 -14.71
CA ILE A 160 -11.43 12.94 -14.27
C ILE A 160 -11.07 13.92 -15.39
N ILE A 161 -9.93 13.72 -16.05
CA ILE A 161 -9.51 14.57 -17.17
C ILE A 161 -10.49 14.44 -18.35
N ILE A 162 -10.91 13.22 -18.67
CA ILE A 162 -11.90 12.98 -19.73
C ILE A 162 -13.20 13.70 -19.43
N LYS A 163 -13.76 13.55 -18.22
CA LYS A 163 -15.02 14.18 -17.82
C LYS A 163 -14.92 15.71 -17.80
N LYS A 164 -13.77 16.25 -17.40
CA LYS A 164 -13.51 17.70 -17.39
C LYS A 164 -13.45 18.30 -18.80
N ALA A 165 -13.04 17.52 -19.79
CA ALA A 165 -12.99 17.96 -21.18
C ALA A 165 -14.36 17.96 -21.89
N ILE A 166 -15.39 17.35 -21.30
CA ILE A 166 -16.74 17.34 -21.86
C ILE A 166 -17.38 18.72 -21.64
N PRO A 167 -17.81 19.42 -22.70
CA PRO A 167 -18.49 20.70 -22.55
C PRO A 167 -19.85 20.50 -21.88
N LYS A 168 -20.22 21.40 -20.98
CA LYS A 168 -21.54 21.39 -20.35
C LYS A 168 -22.59 22.00 -21.28
N GLU A 169 -23.78 21.42 -21.28
CA GLU A 169 -24.92 21.97 -22.02
C GLU A 169 -25.55 23.16 -21.29
N ILE A 170 -26.24 24.02 -22.06
CA ILE A 170 -26.97 25.17 -21.50
C ILE A 170 -28.06 24.65 -20.56
N GLY A 171 -27.98 25.03 -19.28
CA GLY A 171 -28.94 24.60 -18.24
C GLY A 171 -28.54 23.33 -17.46
N GLU A 172 -27.49 22.61 -17.88
CA GLU A 172 -27.01 21.40 -17.19
C GLU A 172 -26.59 21.69 -15.74
N GLU A 173 -25.91 22.82 -15.51
CA GLU A 173 -25.47 23.20 -14.17
C GLU A 173 -26.64 23.52 -13.22
N LEU A 174 -27.69 24.14 -13.73
CA LEU A 174 -28.92 24.41 -12.97
C LEU A 174 -29.63 23.10 -12.62
N MET A 175 -29.70 22.17 -13.58
CA MET A 175 -30.24 20.83 -13.34
C MET A 175 -29.44 20.06 -12.29
N LEU A 176 -28.11 20.06 -12.37
CA LEU A 176 -27.24 19.38 -11.40
C LEU A 176 -27.40 19.97 -9.98
N GLN A 177 -27.58 21.29 -9.86
CA GLN A 177 -27.86 21.94 -8.57
C GLN A 177 -29.25 21.57 -8.02
N ALA A 178 -30.25 21.40 -8.88
CA ALA A 178 -31.59 20.96 -8.47
C ALA A 178 -31.59 19.49 -7.99
N LEU A 179 -30.76 18.64 -8.58
CA LEU A 179 -30.60 17.22 -8.22
C LEU A 179 -29.75 16.99 -6.97
N ASP A 180 -29.02 18.00 -6.47
CA ASP A 180 -28.20 17.90 -5.26
C ASP A 180 -29.07 17.79 -4.00
N THR A 181 -29.41 16.56 -3.63
CA THR A 181 -30.24 16.26 -2.46
C THR A 181 -29.56 16.63 -1.15
N THR A 182 -28.23 16.67 -1.10
CA THR A 182 -27.47 17.15 0.07
C THR A 182 -27.65 18.64 0.31
N ARG A 183 -27.70 19.46 -0.75
CA ARG A 183 -27.94 20.92 -0.64
C ARG A 183 -29.42 21.29 -0.62
N ASN A 184 -30.31 20.40 -1.08
CA ASN A 184 -31.75 20.60 -1.12
C ASN A 184 -32.49 19.81 -0.01
N ALA A 185 -31.76 19.21 0.94
CA ALA A 185 -32.34 18.49 2.07
C ALA A 185 -33.17 19.39 3.01
N ASN A 186 -32.96 20.72 2.98
CA ASN A 186 -33.75 21.69 3.71
C ASN A 186 -34.85 22.30 2.81
N PRO A 187 -36.14 21.97 3.03
CA PRO A 187 -37.26 22.48 2.23
C PRO A 187 -37.40 24.01 2.26
N ASP A 188 -36.99 24.66 3.35
CA ASP A 188 -37.13 26.10 3.53
C ASP A 188 -36.08 26.89 2.72
N GLU A 189 -34.85 26.38 2.66
CA GLU A 189 -33.82 26.94 1.77
C GLU A 189 -34.15 26.71 0.30
N MET A 190 -34.75 25.57 -0.02
CA MET A 190 -35.15 25.25 -1.39
C MET A 190 -36.24 26.21 -1.88
N ARG A 191 -37.28 26.49 -1.06
CA ARG A 191 -38.31 27.50 -1.37
C ARG A 191 -37.73 28.88 -1.61
N LYS A 192 -36.83 29.35 -0.73
CA LYS A 192 -36.17 30.66 -0.91
C LYS A 192 -35.39 30.75 -2.21
N LYS A 193 -34.69 29.68 -2.62
CA LYS A 193 -33.94 29.65 -3.89
C LYS A 193 -34.87 29.66 -5.11
N MET A 194 -36.00 28.96 -5.06
CA MET A 194 -37.02 29.00 -6.12
C MET A 194 -37.63 30.41 -6.27
N GLU A 195 -37.99 31.05 -5.16
CA GLU A 195 -38.53 32.41 -5.15
C GLU A 195 -37.55 33.48 -5.69
N ILE A 196 -36.23 33.26 -5.53
CA ILE A 196 -35.19 34.13 -6.08
C ILE A 196 -35.00 33.87 -7.57
N SER A 197 -35.04 32.61 -8.01
CA SER A 197 -34.94 32.23 -9.42
C SER A 197 -36.06 32.83 -10.27
N ASP A 198 -37.29 32.85 -9.75
CA ASP A 198 -38.45 33.39 -10.46
C ASP A 198 -38.44 34.93 -10.58
N LYS A 199 -37.64 35.62 -9.77
CA LYS A 199 -37.49 37.10 -9.80
C LYS A 199 -36.41 37.59 -10.76
N ILE A 200 -35.57 36.69 -11.26
CA ILE A 200 -34.43 37.03 -12.15
C ILE A 200 -34.82 36.81 -13.64
N LYS A 201 -36.04 36.32 -13.90
CA LYS A 201 -36.62 36.17 -15.23
C LYS A 201 -37.36 37.43 -15.66
#